data_AF-A0A7L0ICB3-F1
#
_entry.id   AF-A0A7L0ICB3-F1
#
_cell.length_a   1.000
_cell.length_b   1.000
_cell.length_c   1.000
_cell.angle_alpha   90.00
_cell.angle_beta   90.00
_cell.angle_gamma   90.00
#
_symmetry.space_group_name_H-M   'P 1'
#
loop_
_entity.id
_entity.type
_entity.pdbx_description
1 polymer ?
#
loop_
_entity_poly.entity_id
_entity_poly.type
_entity_poly.pdbx_seq_one_letter_code
_entity_poly.pdbx_strand_id
1 'polypeptide(L)'
;VRAGAVRGAVRDRVVSDQEEERRRGRALQLERDEGLAAELAGLNRQRLRDEKMRQQVRENSLELRELEKKLKSAYMNKERAAQIAEKEAIQYEKMKREAEIAQKMKEEYERVIKEESSAELRRNEEKKMYQQELEKQLEEQERKKQDAYQEFLSEKLLIDEIVRKIYEEDQMERQLKLEKIRATQTYIEEFKKEQANWRRRKQEEMEEENRKIMEFANIQRQREEDRMAKVRDTEEKKQRLQSMIAQNLEREKQKREELEQIRQELYLEEQEETERKKEMAEIEKRIKQRLDLRQTYEEQFALKKILQQAMREEEEAFRQQMLAKLAEDDRIEQMNAQKQRMKQLEHRRAVEKLIEDRHKQFIADKERELEERQLEERRQENIRAIVEEERRKLLKEHASKLLGYLPRGIIKDKDDVNMLGEEFQLAYRKRTGNAFSEE
;
A
#
# COMPACT_ATOMS: atom_id res chain seq x y z
N VAL A 1 -123.05 152.00 58.05
CA VAL A 1 -123.22 153.45 58.28
C VAL A 1 -122.35 153.86 59.46
N ARG A 2 -121.37 154.73 59.17
CA ARG A 2 -120.54 155.64 60.00
C ARG A 2 -120.34 155.41 61.52
N ALA A 3 -119.05 155.53 61.89
CA ALA A 3 -118.44 156.16 63.08
C ALA A 3 -117.55 155.19 63.90
N GLY A 4 -116.22 155.26 63.92
CA GLY A 4 -115.32 156.28 63.39
C GLY A 4 -115.15 157.46 64.35
N ALA A 5 -113.97 157.55 64.96
CA ALA A 5 -113.37 158.80 65.42
C ALA A 5 -113.80 159.42 66.78
N VAL A 6 -113.55 158.74 67.92
CA VAL A 6 -113.24 159.46 69.19
C VAL A 6 -112.15 158.79 70.05
N ARG A 7 -111.76 157.53 69.81
CA ARG A 7 -110.70 156.83 70.59
C ARG A 7 -109.25 157.19 70.22
N GLY A 8 -109.01 158.19 69.36
CA GLY A 8 -107.67 158.57 68.88
C GLY A 8 -106.94 159.59 69.77
N ALA A 9 -107.62 160.64 70.22
CA ALA A 9 -106.96 161.81 70.81
C ALA A 9 -106.38 161.58 72.23
N VAL A 10 -106.90 160.61 73.00
CA VAL A 10 -106.33 160.24 74.30
C VAL A 10 -105.14 159.29 74.13
N ARG A 11 -105.10 158.54 73.03
CA ARG A 11 -103.97 157.66 72.70
C ARG A 11 -102.74 158.46 72.31
N ASP A 12 -102.90 159.55 71.56
CA ASP A 12 -101.77 160.35 71.06
C ASP A 12 -101.02 161.12 72.16
N ARG A 13 -101.68 161.60 73.23
CA ARG A 13 -100.98 162.21 74.39
C ARG A 13 -100.24 161.18 75.23
N VAL A 14 -100.83 160.00 75.42
CA VAL A 14 -100.16 158.89 76.12
C VAL A 14 -98.96 158.38 75.31
N VAL A 15 -99.04 158.42 73.98
CA VAL A 15 -97.93 158.05 73.09
C VAL A 15 -96.83 159.13 73.09
N SER A 16 -97.15 160.43 73.10
CA SER A 16 -96.13 161.49 73.17
C SER A 16 -95.36 161.46 74.48
N ASP A 17 -96.04 161.25 75.61
CA ASP A 17 -95.39 161.17 76.92
C ASP A 17 -94.53 159.90 77.02
N GLN A 18 -95.01 158.77 76.47
CA GLN A 18 -94.21 157.55 76.33
C GLN A 18 -92.99 157.73 75.42
N GLU A 19 -93.07 158.56 74.37
CA GLU A 19 -91.95 158.86 73.49
C GLU A 19 -90.91 159.78 74.13
N GLU A 20 -91.34 160.77 74.91
CA GLU A 20 -90.43 161.61 75.70
C GLU A 20 -89.75 160.82 76.82
N GLU A 21 -90.47 159.94 77.53
CA GLU A 21 -89.88 159.03 78.50
C GLU A 21 -88.88 158.07 77.85
N ARG A 22 -89.17 157.56 76.65
CA ARG A 22 -88.22 156.76 75.86
C ARG A 22 -87.00 157.56 75.42
N ARG A 23 -87.16 158.84 75.04
CA ARG A 23 -86.04 159.72 74.69
C ARG A 23 -85.16 160.01 75.90
N ARG A 24 -85.76 160.32 77.05
CA ARG A 24 -85.05 160.51 78.32
C ARG A 24 -84.36 159.23 78.76
N GLY A 25 -85.04 158.09 78.66
CA GLY A 25 -84.45 156.77 78.94
C GLY A 25 -83.27 156.43 78.04
N ARG A 26 -83.35 156.72 76.73
CA ARG A 26 -82.24 156.56 75.78
C ARG A 26 -81.08 157.51 76.05
N ALA A 27 -81.36 158.77 76.40
CA ALA A 27 -80.32 159.73 76.75
C ALA A 27 -79.57 159.29 78.03
N LEU A 28 -80.30 158.84 79.05
CA LEU A 28 -79.72 158.23 80.26
C LEU A 28 -78.95 156.93 79.97
N GLN A 29 -79.38 156.13 79.00
CA GLN A 29 -78.62 154.95 78.56
C GLN A 29 -77.34 155.35 77.84
N LEU A 30 -77.39 156.31 76.91
CA LEU A 30 -76.21 156.82 76.20
C LEU A 30 -75.19 157.43 77.16
N GLU A 31 -75.62 158.20 78.15
CA GLU A 31 -74.72 158.79 79.15
C GLU A 31 -74.07 157.71 80.03
N ARG A 32 -74.82 156.66 80.41
CA ARG A 32 -74.25 155.47 81.10
C ARG A 32 -73.28 154.70 80.20
N ASP A 33 -73.62 154.50 78.93
CA ASP A 33 -72.80 153.79 77.96
C ASP A 33 -71.51 154.57 77.63
N GLU A 34 -71.58 155.90 77.52
CA GLU A 34 -70.43 156.79 77.36
C GLU A 34 -69.53 156.78 78.61
N GLY A 35 -70.11 156.80 79.81
CA GLY A 35 -69.38 156.61 81.06
C GLY A 35 -68.65 155.26 81.10
N LEU A 36 -69.34 154.16 80.78
CA LEU A 36 -68.75 152.83 80.70
C LEU A 36 -67.68 152.72 79.61
N ALA A 37 -67.88 153.34 78.44
CA ALA A 37 -66.92 153.36 77.35
C ALA A 37 -65.66 154.14 77.74
N ALA A 38 -65.80 155.27 78.43
CA ALA A 38 -64.68 156.05 78.95
C ALA A 38 -63.90 155.27 80.03
N GLU A 39 -64.60 154.58 80.93
CA GLU A 39 -63.98 153.69 81.93
C GLU A 39 -63.25 152.51 81.27
N LEU A 40 -63.85 151.86 80.28
CA LEU A 40 -63.23 150.77 79.50
C LEU A 40 -62.01 151.26 78.70
N ALA A 41 -62.07 152.46 78.10
CA ALA A 41 -60.94 153.09 77.42
C ALA A 41 -59.82 153.43 78.41
N GLY A 42 -60.17 153.89 79.62
CA GLY A 42 -59.24 154.11 80.72
C GLY A 42 -58.52 152.82 81.14
N LEU A 43 -59.27 151.74 81.35
CA LEU A 43 -58.74 150.42 81.67
C LEU A 43 -57.86 149.86 80.55
N ASN A 44 -58.26 149.97 79.29
CA ASN A 44 -57.45 149.53 78.16
C ASN A 44 -56.15 150.34 78.03
N ARG A 45 -56.20 151.66 78.26
CA ARG A 45 -55.00 152.51 78.27
C ARG A 45 -54.07 152.16 79.44
N GLN A 46 -54.60 151.74 80.58
CA GLN A 46 -53.80 151.21 81.68
C GLN A 46 -53.18 149.85 81.31
N ARG A 47 -53.95 148.89 80.78
CA ARG A 47 -53.43 147.59 80.30
C ARG A 47 -52.31 147.75 79.26
N LEU A 48 -52.50 148.61 78.27
CA LEU A 48 -51.49 148.85 77.23
C LEU A 48 -50.23 149.49 77.83
N ARG A 49 -50.38 150.43 78.78
CA ARG A 49 -49.24 151.02 79.51
C ARG A 49 -48.51 149.96 80.31
N ASP A 50 -49.23 149.08 81.01
CA ASP A 50 -48.65 147.98 81.79
C ASP A 50 -47.95 146.96 80.90
N GLU A 51 -48.51 146.61 79.74
CA GLU A 51 -47.87 145.73 78.76
C GLU A 51 -46.62 146.35 78.17
N LYS A 52 -46.66 147.64 77.82
CA LYS A 52 -45.48 148.37 77.31
C LYS A 52 -44.41 148.51 78.39
N MET A 53 -44.79 148.77 79.63
CA MET A 53 -43.88 148.76 80.78
C MET A 53 -43.25 147.37 80.97
N ARG A 54 -44.05 146.29 80.91
CA ARG A 54 -43.53 144.90 80.98
C ARG A 54 -42.62 144.56 79.80
N GLN A 55 -42.91 145.04 78.58
CA GLN A 55 -42.04 144.88 77.42
C GLN A 55 -40.69 145.57 77.66
N GLN A 56 -40.69 146.82 78.10
CA GLN A 56 -39.45 147.53 78.45
C GLN A 56 -38.66 146.82 79.57
N VAL A 57 -39.35 146.29 80.59
CA VAL A 57 -38.69 145.50 81.65
C VAL A 57 -38.11 144.19 81.11
N ARG A 58 -38.80 143.48 80.20
CA ARG A 58 -38.29 142.27 79.54
C ARG A 58 -37.06 142.53 78.68
N GLU A 59 -37.06 143.64 77.94
CA GLU A 59 -35.95 144.00 77.04
C GLU A 59 -34.74 144.52 77.82
N ASN A 60 -34.95 145.31 78.87
CA ASN A 60 -33.87 145.97 79.61
C ASN A 60 -33.32 145.16 80.79
N SER A 61 -34.08 144.23 81.37
CA SER A 61 -33.56 143.39 82.47
C SER A 61 -32.60 142.33 81.95
N LEU A 62 -31.41 142.27 82.54
CA LEU A 62 -30.40 141.27 82.21
C LEU A 62 -30.84 139.86 82.63
N GLU A 63 -31.51 139.72 83.78
CA GLU A 63 -31.98 138.45 84.32
C GLU A 63 -32.96 137.73 83.38
N LEU A 64 -33.91 138.46 82.78
CA LEU A 64 -34.86 137.86 81.83
C LEU A 64 -34.18 137.46 80.53
N ARG A 65 -33.17 138.22 80.08
CA ARG A 65 -32.38 137.89 78.89
C ARG A 65 -31.51 136.65 79.10
N GLU A 66 -30.94 136.48 80.30
CA GLU A 66 -30.20 135.27 80.69
C GLU A 66 -31.11 134.05 80.83
N LEU A 67 -32.29 134.23 81.43
CA LEU A 67 -33.30 133.17 81.52
C LEU A 67 -33.77 132.73 80.13
N GLU A 68 -34.02 133.67 79.22
CA GLU A 68 -34.39 133.36 77.83
C GLU A 68 -33.28 132.58 77.10
N LYS A 69 -32.01 132.97 77.28
CA LYS A 69 -30.86 132.21 76.74
C LYS A 69 -30.78 130.78 77.29
N LYS A 70 -30.99 130.61 78.61
CA LYS A 70 -31.02 129.29 79.27
C LYS A 70 -32.20 128.44 78.80
N LEU A 71 -33.37 129.05 78.58
CA LEU A 71 -34.54 128.35 78.02
C LEU A 71 -34.29 127.94 76.57
N LYS A 72 -33.72 128.81 75.73
CA LYS A 72 -33.33 128.48 74.36
C LYS A 72 -32.33 127.32 74.32
N SER A 73 -31.30 127.32 75.17
CA SER A 73 -30.35 126.20 75.23
C SER A 73 -31.01 124.91 75.75
N ALA A 74 -31.95 125.00 76.70
CA ALA A 74 -32.74 123.86 77.15
C ALA A 74 -33.60 123.25 76.02
N TYR A 75 -34.23 124.08 75.18
CA TYR A 75 -34.97 123.61 74.00
C TYR A 75 -34.04 122.92 72.98
N MET A 76 -32.87 123.51 72.69
CA MET A 76 -31.87 122.89 71.81
C MET A 76 -31.36 121.55 72.38
N ASN A 77 -31.16 121.46 73.69
CA ASN A 77 -30.77 120.20 74.35
C ASN A 77 -31.89 119.16 74.31
N LYS A 78 -33.16 119.58 74.43
CA LYS A 78 -34.32 118.69 74.27
C LYS A 78 -34.40 118.13 72.84
N GLU A 79 -34.21 118.97 71.82
CA GLU A 79 -34.15 118.54 70.43
C GLU A 79 -32.96 117.61 70.16
N ARG A 80 -31.79 117.92 70.71
CA ARG A 80 -30.60 117.06 70.61
C ARG A 80 -30.83 115.70 71.26
N ALA A 81 -31.47 115.66 72.43
CA ALA A 81 -31.84 114.41 73.09
C ALA A 81 -32.83 113.59 72.25
N ALA A 82 -33.81 114.24 71.62
CA ALA A 82 -34.74 113.59 70.69
C ALA A 82 -34.02 113.02 69.46
N GLN A 83 -33.07 113.76 68.86
CA GLN A 83 -32.26 113.29 67.73
C GLN A 83 -31.36 112.11 68.10
N ILE A 84 -30.76 112.13 69.30
CA ILE A 84 -29.95 111.01 69.80
C ILE A 84 -30.84 109.78 69.96
N ALA A 85 -32.00 109.91 70.59
CA ALA A 85 -32.96 108.82 70.74
C ALA A 85 -33.46 108.27 69.39
N GLU A 86 -33.73 109.13 68.41
CA GLU A 86 -34.11 108.73 67.06
C GLU A 86 -32.97 107.95 66.37
N LYS A 87 -31.74 108.46 66.45
CA LYS A 87 -30.57 107.78 65.88
C LYS A 87 -30.32 106.42 66.53
N GLU A 88 -30.45 106.33 67.85
CA GLU A 88 -30.36 105.08 68.60
C GLU A 88 -31.47 104.10 68.21
N ALA A 89 -32.71 104.57 68.04
CA ALA A 89 -33.81 103.76 67.54
C ALA A 89 -33.55 103.22 66.13
N ILE A 90 -33.05 104.07 65.22
CA ILE A 90 -32.66 103.65 63.86
C ILE A 90 -31.53 102.62 63.90
N GLN A 91 -30.52 102.80 64.77
CA GLN A 91 -29.44 101.83 64.94
C GLN A 91 -29.95 100.49 65.47
N TYR A 92 -30.82 100.53 66.47
CA TYR A 92 -31.44 99.33 67.03
C TYR A 92 -32.29 98.58 65.98
N GLU A 93 -33.08 99.30 65.18
CA GLU A 93 -33.80 98.69 64.06
C GLU A 93 -32.86 98.06 63.02
N LYS A 94 -31.75 98.73 62.68
CA LYS A 94 -30.75 98.17 61.75
C LYS A 94 -30.13 96.90 62.32
N MET A 95 -29.70 96.91 63.58
CA MET A 95 -29.15 95.72 64.24
C MET A 95 -30.17 94.57 64.27
N LYS A 96 -31.45 94.87 64.52
CA LYS A 96 -32.52 93.87 64.48
C LYS A 96 -32.68 93.28 63.07
N ARG A 97 -32.72 94.11 62.03
CA ARG A 97 -32.80 93.66 60.64
C ARG A 97 -31.58 92.85 60.23
N GLU A 98 -30.38 93.26 60.60
CA GLU A 98 -29.13 92.53 60.35
C GLU A 98 -29.12 91.17 61.06
N ALA A 99 -29.60 91.11 62.31
CA ALA A 99 -29.75 89.86 63.05
C ALA A 99 -30.78 88.92 62.40
N GLU A 100 -31.93 89.44 61.95
CA GLU A 100 -32.93 88.68 61.21
C GLU A 100 -32.38 88.13 59.89
N ILE A 101 -31.62 88.94 59.15
CA ILE A 101 -30.93 88.51 57.92
C ILE A 101 -29.91 87.42 58.23
N ALA A 102 -29.06 87.61 59.26
CA ALA A 102 -28.07 86.63 59.65
C ALA A 102 -28.70 85.30 60.09
N GLN A 103 -29.83 85.35 60.78
CA GLN A 103 -30.59 84.15 61.17
C GLN A 103 -31.13 83.42 59.93
N LYS A 104 -31.78 84.13 59.00
CA LYS A 104 -32.26 83.52 57.74
C LYS A 104 -31.12 82.90 56.93
N MET A 105 -30.00 83.60 56.82
CA MET A 105 -28.82 83.06 56.13
C MET A 105 -28.32 81.77 56.78
N LYS A 106 -28.24 81.72 58.12
CA LYS A 106 -27.86 80.48 58.84
C LYS A 106 -28.84 79.34 58.60
N GLU A 107 -30.15 79.62 58.66
CA GLU A 107 -31.18 78.61 58.40
C GLU A 107 -31.07 78.05 56.97
N GLU A 108 -30.81 78.89 55.97
CA GLU A 108 -30.58 78.44 54.58
C GLU A 108 -29.27 77.63 54.46
N TYR A 109 -28.17 78.05 55.09
CA TYR A 109 -26.93 77.27 55.11
C TYR A 109 -27.13 75.89 55.76
N GLU A 110 -27.87 75.81 56.87
CA GLU A 110 -28.18 74.53 57.51
C GLU A 110 -29.05 73.63 56.63
N ARG A 111 -29.98 74.20 55.85
CA ARG A 111 -30.76 73.43 54.87
C ARG A 111 -29.88 72.87 53.76
N VAL A 112 -29.01 73.69 53.18
CA VAL A 112 -28.07 73.26 52.13
C VAL A 112 -27.16 72.14 52.66
N ILE A 113 -26.59 72.28 53.85
CA ILE A 113 -25.73 71.24 54.46
C ILE A 113 -26.51 69.93 54.69
N LYS A 114 -27.77 70.01 55.15
CA LYS A 114 -28.62 68.82 55.33
C LYS A 114 -28.94 68.15 54.00
N GLU A 115 -29.24 68.94 52.97
CA GLU A 115 -29.51 68.42 51.62
C GLU A 115 -28.26 67.75 51.04
N GLU A 116 -27.10 68.39 51.13
CA GLU A 116 -25.81 67.83 50.70
C GLU A 116 -25.48 66.53 51.45
N SER A 117 -25.62 66.52 52.78
CA SER A 117 -25.41 65.32 53.60
C SER A 117 -26.38 64.19 53.21
N SER A 118 -27.65 64.51 52.94
CA SER A 118 -28.63 63.51 52.50
C SER A 118 -28.31 62.97 51.09
N ALA A 119 -27.83 63.83 50.19
CA ALA A 119 -27.42 63.44 48.85
C ALA A 119 -26.15 62.57 48.89
N GLU A 120 -25.20 62.87 49.77
CA GLU A 120 -24.02 62.04 50.02
C GLU A 120 -24.39 60.68 50.61
N LEU A 121 -25.33 60.63 51.56
CA LEU A 121 -25.85 59.37 52.10
C LEU A 121 -26.45 58.50 51.00
N ARG A 122 -27.30 59.06 50.12
CA ARG A 122 -27.86 58.33 48.97
C ARG A 122 -26.77 57.79 48.04
N ARG A 123 -25.78 58.62 47.69
CA ARG A 123 -24.63 58.19 46.87
C ARG A 123 -23.83 57.06 47.54
N ASN A 124 -23.69 57.11 48.86
CA ASN A 124 -23.00 56.09 49.61
C ASN A 124 -23.81 54.79 49.71
N GLU A 125 -25.13 54.88 49.83
CA GLU A 125 -26.04 53.73 49.76
C GLU A 125 -25.99 53.09 48.37
N GLU A 126 -26.07 53.86 47.29
CA GLU A 126 -25.91 53.38 45.92
C GLU A 126 -24.56 52.67 45.71
N LYS A 127 -23.46 53.25 46.22
CA LYS A 127 -22.13 52.61 46.19
C LYS A 127 -22.11 51.29 46.95
N LYS A 128 -22.76 51.21 48.12
CA LYS A 128 -22.85 49.97 48.91
C LYS A 128 -23.67 48.92 48.16
N MET A 129 -24.80 49.29 47.57
CA MET A 129 -25.61 48.37 46.77
C MET A 129 -24.81 47.83 45.57
N TYR A 130 -24.11 48.72 44.86
CA TYR A 130 -23.23 48.34 43.76
C TYR A 130 -22.10 47.41 44.21
N GLN A 131 -21.46 47.68 45.37
CA GLN A 131 -20.47 46.78 45.95
C GLN A 131 -21.05 45.40 46.28
N GLN A 132 -22.24 45.34 46.88
CA GLN A 132 -22.92 44.08 47.18
C GLN A 132 -23.28 43.29 45.91
N GLU A 133 -23.66 43.97 44.82
CA GLU A 133 -23.91 43.33 43.53
C GLU A 133 -22.62 42.75 42.93
N LEU A 134 -21.50 43.48 43.01
CA LEU A 134 -20.20 42.96 42.59
C LEU A 134 -19.76 41.77 43.43
N GLU A 135 -19.93 41.82 44.76
CA GLU A 135 -19.64 40.69 45.65
C GLU A 135 -20.47 39.45 45.27
N LYS A 136 -21.78 39.61 45.01
CA LYS A 136 -22.63 38.51 44.51
C LYS A 136 -22.15 37.95 43.18
N GLN A 137 -21.72 38.79 42.24
CA GLN A 137 -21.16 38.33 40.97
C GLN A 137 -19.88 37.51 41.17
N LEU A 138 -19.01 37.92 42.09
CA LEU A 138 -17.81 37.16 42.44
C LEU A 138 -18.16 35.83 43.08
N GLU A 139 -19.09 35.80 44.04
CA GLU A 139 -19.59 34.57 44.66
C GLU A 139 -20.20 33.62 43.61
N GLU A 140 -20.99 34.13 42.67
CA GLU A 140 -21.54 33.32 41.57
C GLU A 140 -20.44 32.75 40.66
N GLN A 141 -19.40 33.54 40.36
CA GLN A 141 -18.26 33.03 39.58
C GLN A 141 -17.49 31.96 40.34
N GLU A 142 -17.30 32.12 41.65
CA GLU A 142 -16.66 31.10 42.49
C GLU A 142 -17.51 29.82 42.58
N ARG A 143 -18.83 29.92 42.74
CA ARG A 143 -19.73 28.77 42.70
C ARG A 143 -19.66 28.05 41.36
N LYS A 144 -19.72 28.78 40.24
CA LYS A 144 -19.56 28.17 38.90
C LYS A 144 -18.22 27.44 38.75
N LYS A 145 -17.14 27.97 39.31
CA LYS A 145 -15.83 27.28 39.33
C LYS A 145 -15.87 26.01 40.18
N GLN A 146 -16.54 26.05 41.34
CA GLN A 146 -16.70 24.88 42.21
C GLN A 146 -17.57 23.81 41.53
N ASP A 147 -18.69 24.19 40.93
CA ASP A 147 -19.58 23.28 40.19
C ASP A 147 -18.83 22.63 39.02
N ALA A 148 -18.14 23.43 38.20
CA ALA A 148 -17.32 22.90 37.10
C ALA A 148 -16.20 21.98 37.58
N TYR A 149 -15.61 22.25 38.75
CA TYR A 149 -14.61 21.37 39.34
C TYR A 149 -15.21 20.06 39.85
N GLN A 150 -16.41 20.11 40.43
CA GLN A 150 -17.15 18.90 40.83
C GLN A 150 -17.57 18.06 39.62
N GLU A 151 -18.05 18.70 38.56
CA GLU A 151 -18.35 18.05 37.28
C GLU A 151 -17.09 17.37 36.73
N PHE A 152 -15.96 18.08 36.67
CA PHE A 152 -14.68 17.51 36.25
C PHE A 152 -14.26 16.30 37.09
N LEU A 153 -14.40 16.35 38.42
CA LEU A 153 -14.10 15.20 39.28
C LEU A 153 -15.04 14.03 39.01
N SER A 154 -16.33 14.29 38.81
CA SER A 154 -17.32 13.26 38.49
C SER A 154 -17.05 12.60 37.13
N GLU A 155 -16.69 13.40 36.11
CA GLU A 155 -16.28 12.91 34.80
C GLU A 155 -14.98 12.11 34.88
N LYS A 156 -14.01 12.58 35.66
CA LYS A 156 -12.75 11.85 35.88
C LYS A 156 -13.02 10.48 36.49
N LEU A 157 -13.85 10.39 37.52
CA LEU A 157 -14.23 9.11 38.14
C LEU A 157 -14.95 8.20 37.14
N LEU A 158 -15.85 8.75 36.33
CA LEU A 158 -16.52 7.99 35.27
C LEU A 158 -15.53 7.47 34.22
N ILE A 159 -14.58 8.30 33.80
CA ILE A 159 -13.51 7.91 32.86
C ILE A 159 -12.64 6.82 33.48
N ASP A 160 -12.23 6.97 34.74
CA ASP A 160 -11.44 5.97 35.45
C ASP A 160 -12.20 4.63 35.55
N GLU A 161 -13.52 4.65 35.76
CA GLU A 161 -14.37 3.46 35.72
C GLU A 161 -14.46 2.84 34.33
N ILE A 162 -14.60 3.65 33.27
CA ILE A 162 -14.61 3.16 31.88
C ILE A 162 -13.27 2.50 31.56
N VAL A 163 -12.15 3.15 31.89
CA VAL A 163 -10.80 2.60 31.70
C VAL A 163 -10.64 1.29 32.46
N ARG A 164 -11.11 1.22 33.72
CA ARG A 164 -11.10 -0.02 34.50
C ARG A 164 -11.88 -1.14 33.80
N LYS A 165 -13.10 -0.86 33.31
CA LYS A 165 -13.92 -1.83 32.56
C LYS A 165 -13.22 -2.30 31.29
N ILE A 166 -12.60 -1.41 30.53
CA ILE A 166 -11.83 -1.78 29.33
C ILE A 166 -10.68 -2.72 29.71
N TYR A 167 -9.93 -2.43 30.77
CA TYR A 167 -8.87 -3.33 31.24
C TYR A 167 -9.41 -4.69 31.69
N GLU A 168 -10.55 -4.72 32.39
CA GLU A 168 -11.21 -5.98 32.79
C GLU A 168 -11.65 -6.78 31.55
N GLU A 169 -12.30 -6.15 30.57
CA GLU A 169 -12.73 -6.76 29.32
C GLU A 169 -11.54 -7.30 28.51
N ASP A 170 -10.46 -6.53 28.36
CA ASP A 170 -9.22 -6.94 27.70
C ASP A 170 -8.59 -8.16 28.38
N GLN A 171 -8.59 -8.20 29.73
CA GLN A 171 -8.07 -9.34 30.48
C GLN A 171 -8.93 -10.59 30.26
N MET A 172 -10.26 -10.45 30.31
CA MET A 172 -11.19 -11.55 30.04
C MET A 172 -11.04 -12.07 28.60
N GLU A 173 -10.91 -11.19 27.61
CA GLU A 173 -10.70 -11.60 26.22
C GLU A 173 -9.37 -12.36 26.06
N ARG A 174 -8.29 -11.91 26.70
CA ARG A 174 -7.01 -12.62 26.72
C ARG A 174 -7.15 -14.01 27.33
N GLN A 175 -7.87 -14.14 28.45
CA GLN A 175 -8.12 -15.43 29.09
C GLN A 175 -8.92 -16.36 28.18
N LEU A 176 -10.02 -15.90 27.59
CA LEU A 176 -10.82 -16.68 26.64
C LEU A 176 -10.00 -17.12 25.41
N LYS A 177 -9.10 -16.24 24.91
CA LYS A 177 -8.19 -16.59 23.82
C LYS A 177 -7.21 -17.69 24.23
N LEU A 178 -6.65 -17.60 25.43
CA LEU A 178 -5.76 -18.65 25.97
C LEU A 178 -6.51 -19.97 26.16
N GLU A 179 -7.75 -19.94 26.66
CA GLU A 179 -8.59 -21.13 26.79
C GLU A 179 -8.90 -21.76 25.43
N LYS A 180 -9.25 -20.96 24.42
CA LYS A 180 -9.44 -21.45 23.04
C LYS A 180 -8.16 -22.09 22.49
N ILE A 181 -7.00 -21.49 22.73
CA ILE A 181 -5.71 -22.06 22.32
C ILE A 181 -5.43 -23.40 23.04
N ARG A 182 -5.70 -23.48 24.35
CA ARG A 182 -5.56 -24.73 25.12
C ARG A 182 -6.53 -25.81 24.63
N ALA A 183 -7.76 -25.45 24.33
CA ALA A 183 -8.78 -26.36 23.79
C ALA A 183 -8.38 -26.87 22.39
N THR A 184 -7.85 -26.02 21.50
CA THR A 184 -7.36 -26.48 20.19
C THR A 184 -6.11 -27.32 20.32
N GLN A 185 -5.19 -27.00 21.23
CA GLN A 185 -4.00 -27.80 21.51
C GLN A 185 -4.36 -29.20 22.02
N THR A 186 -5.27 -29.30 23.00
CA THR A 186 -5.75 -30.59 23.52
C THR A 186 -6.42 -31.41 22.42
N TYR A 187 -7.28 -30.81 21.60
CA TYR A 187 -7.87 -31.49 20.44
C TYR A 187 -6.82 -31.99 19.43
N ILE A 188 -5.79 -31.20 19.14
CA ILE A 188 -4.68 -31.61 18.26
C ILE A 188 -3.90 -32.77 18.88
N GLU A 189 -3.65 -32.75 20.18
CA GLU A 189 -2.97 -33.83 20.89
C GLU A 189 -3.78 -35.13 20.89
N GLU A 190 -5.08 -35.03 21.14
CA GLU A 190 -6.02 -36.17 21.05
C GLU A 190 -6.03 -36.74 19.63
N PHE A 191 -6.16 -35.89 18.61
CA PHE A 191 -6.11 -36.33 17.22
C PHE A 191 -4.79 -37.00 16.85
N LYS A 192 -3.65 -36.47 17.32
CA LYS A 192 -2.33 -37.11 17.13
C LYS A 192 -2.23 -38.47 17.82
N LYS A 193 -2.79 -38.61 19.03
CA LYS A 193 -2.85 -39.89 19.76
C LYS A 193 -3.72 -40.89 19.01
N GLU A 194 -4.89 -40.47 18.53
CA GLU A 194 -5.77 -41.32 17.72
C GLU A 194 -5.10 -41.77 16.41
N GLN A 195 -4.42 -40.85 15.71
CA GLN A 195 -3.68 -41.17 14.50
C GLN A 195 -2.50 -42.13 14.76
N ALA A 196 -1.82 -41.99 15.90
CA ALA A 196 -0.76 -42.91 16.32
C ALA A 196 -1.33 -44.30 16.64
N ASN A 197 -2.45 -44.37 17.36
CA ASN A 197 -3.16 -45.62 17.65
C ASN A 197 -3.66 -46.29 16.38
N TRP A 198 -4.17 -45.52 15.42
CA TRP A 198 -4.60 -46.03 14.12
C TRP A 198 -3.42 -46.59 13.32
N ARG A 199 -2.29 -45.86 13.25
CA ARG A 199 -1.06 -46.35 12.61
C ARG A 199 -0.55 -47.62 13.25
N ARG A 200 -0.57 -47.69 14.59
CA ARG A 200 -0.16 -48.87 15.34
C ARG A 200 -1.08 -50.07 15.05
N ARG A 201 -2.41 -49.88 15.10
CA ARG A 201 -3.37 -50.94 14.72
C ARG A 201 -3.16 -51.42 13.29
N LYS A 202 -2.92 -50.50 12.35
CA LYS A 202 -2.60 -50.85 10.96
C LYS A 202 -1.29 -51.63 10.84
N GLN A 203 -0.27 -51.27 11.61
CA GLN A 203 0.98 -52.04 11.65
C GLN A 203 0.75 -53.44 12.24
N GLU A 204 0.00 -53.56 13.33
CA GLU A 204 -0.35 -54.84 13.95
C GLU A 204 -1.13 -55.74 12.96
N GLU A 205 -2.14 -55.19 12.26
CA GLU A 205 -2.87 -55.90 11.18
C GLU A 205 -1.92 -56.37 10.06
N MET A 206 -1.03 -55.48 9.58
CA MET A 206 -0.05 -55.83 8.55
C MET A 206 0.95 -56.88 9.04
N GLU A 207 1.37 -56.83 10.29
CA GLU A 207 2.25 -57.84 10.90
C GLU A 207 1.56 -59.20 11.00
N GLU A 208 0.27 -59.24 11.36
CA GLU A 208 -0.52 -60.48 11.37
C GLU A 208 -0.71 -61.07 9.97
N GLU A 209 -0.99 -60.23 8.96
CA GLU A 209 -1.04 -60.67 7.56
C GLU A 209 0.33 -61.18 7.08
N ASN A 210 1.41 -60.47 7.40
CA ASN A 210 2.76 -60.91 7.09
C ASN A 210 3.13 -62.22 7.78
N ARG A 211 2.70 -62.44 9.03
CA ARG A 211 2.86 -63.74 9.72
C ARG A 211 2.15 -64.86 8.98
N LYS A 212 0.89 -64.65 8.58
CA LYS A 212 0.12 -65.64 7.79
C LYS A 212 0.79 -65.92 6.44
N ILE A 213 1.33 -64.90 5.78
CA ILE A 213 2.10 -65.04 4.52
C ILE A 213 3.37 -65.85 4.77
N MET A 214 4.12 -65.57 5.85
CA MET A 214 5.33 -66.32 6.19
C MET A 214 5.02 -67.78 6.53
N GLU A 215 3.97 -68.04 7.31
CA GLU A 215 3.51 -69.40 7.62
C GLU A 215 3.11 -70.15 6.34
N PHE A 216 2.36 -69.51 5.44
CA PHE A 216 2.00 -70.09 4.15
C PHE A 216 3.23 -70.35 3.28
N ALA A 217 4.18 -69.41 3.20
CA ALA A 217 5.42 -69.56 2.46
C ALA A 217 6.29 -70.69 3.04
N ASN A 218 6.32 -70.87 4.36
CA ASN A 218 7.03 -71.97 5.01
C ASN A 218 6.36 -73.32 4.70
N ILE A 219 5.03 -73.39 4.72
CA ILE A 219 4.29 -74.61 4.34
C ILE A 219 4.53 -74.96 2.86
N GLN A 220 4.57 -73.96 1.97
CA GLN A 220 4.90 -74.19 0.55
C GLN A 220 6.34 -74.69 0.38
N ARG A 221 7.31 -74.04 1.06
CA ARG A 221 8.71 -74.49 1.06
C ARG A 221 8.86 -75.93 1.57
N GLN A 222 8.20 -76.29 2.67
CA GLN A 222 8.22 -77.67 3.17
C GLN A 222 7.61 -78.66 2.18
N ARG A 223 6.49 -78.32 1.51
CA ARG A 223 5.90 -79.17 0.47
C ARG A 223 6.80 -79.32 -0.74
N GLU A 224 7.50 -78.27 -1.14
CA GLU A 224 8.48 -78.32 -2.22
C GLU A 224 9.70 -79.15 -1.82
N GLU A 225 10.23 -78.96 -0.61
CA GLU A 225 11.32 -79.75 -0.05
C GLU A 225 10.96 -81.24 0.04
N ASP A 226 9.76 -81.59 0.51
CA ASP A 226 9.26 -82.97 0.56
C ASP A 226 9.10 -83.57 -0.84
N ARG A 227 8.65 -82.78 -1.83
CA ARG A 227 8.59 -83.21 -3.23
C ARG A 227 9.99 -83.44 -3.79
N MET A 228 10.91 -82.51 -3.56
CA MET A 228 12.30 -82.60 -4.02
C MET A 228 13.02 -83.76 -3.34
N ALA A 229 12.77 -84.03 -2.06
CA ALA A 229 13.30 -85.19 -1.35
C ALA A 229 12.79 -86.51 -1.97
N LYS A 230 11.49 -86.60 -2.28
CA LYS A 230 10.93 -87.78 -2.99
C LYS A 230 11.53 -87.95 -4.39
N VAL A 231 11.73 -86.87 -5.14
CA VAL A 231 12.39 -86.91 -6.45
C VAL A 231 13.82 -87.41 -6.30
N ARG A 232 14.60 -86.84 -5.38
CA ARG A 232 15.98 -87.28 -5.07
C ARG A 232 16.03 -88.75 -4.68
N ASP A 233 15.16 -89.23 -3.80
CA ASP A 233 15.09 -90.65 -3.43
C ASP A 233 14.79 -91.55 -4.63
N THR A 234 13.92 -91.12 -5.56
CA THR A 234 13.65 -91.89 -6.78
C THR A 234 14.81 -91.84 -7.78
N GLU A 235 15.50 -90.71 -7.89
CA GLU A 235 16.69 -90.56 -8.73
C GLU A 235 17.86 -91.36 -8.17
N GLU A 236 18.10 -91.36 -6.87
CA GLU A 236 19.11 -92.19 -6.22
C GLU A 236 18.84 -93.68 -6.44
N LYS A 237 17.57 -94.12 -6.31
CA LYS A 237 17.19 -95.51 -6.62
C LYS A 237 17.45 -95.85 -8.09
N LYS A 238 17.14 -94.94 -9.02
CA LYS A 238 17.44 -95.11 -10.46
C LYS A 238 18.94 -95.15 -10.73
N GLN A 239 19.73 -94.27 -10.12
CA GLN A 239 21.18 -94.21 -10.25
C GLN A 239 21.85 -95.48 -9.70
N ARG A 240 21.37 -96.01 -8.55
CA ARG A 240 21.82 -97.31 -8.02
C ARG A 240 21.55 -98.44 -9.01
N LEU A 241 20.37 -98.47 -9.61
CA LEU A 241 19.99 -99.47 -10.62
C LEU A 241 20.84 -99.35 -11.90
N GLN A 242 21.04 -98.12 -12.39
CA GLN A 242 21.91 -97.82 -13.53
C GLN A 242 23.36 -98.21 -13.27
N SER A 243 23.88 -97.94 -12.07
CA SER A 243 25.24 -98.34 -11.66
C SER A 243 25.39 -99.86 -11.64
N MET A 244 24.40 -100.60 -11.13
CA MET A 244 24.41 -102.08 -11.18
C MET A 244 24.36 -102.61 -12.61
N ILE A 245 23.56 -102.00 -13.50
CA ILE A 245 23.50 -102.38 -14.92
C ILE A 245 24.83 -102.07 -15.62
N ALA A 246 25.43 -100.91 -15.36
CA ALA A 246 26.72 -100.52 -15.92
C ALA A 246 27.83 -101.51 -15.50
N GLN A 247 27.92 -101.86 -14.22
CA GLN A 247 28.88 -102.86 -13.73
C GLN A 247 28.67 -104.24 -14.37
N ASN A 248 27.42 -104.67 -14.58
CA ASN A 248 27.13 -105.93 -15.26
C ASN A 248 27.50 -105.87 -16.75
N LEU A 249 27.24 -104.75 -17.42
CA LEU A 249 27.63 -104.55 -18.82
C LEU A 249 29.16 -104.54 -18.98
N GLU A 250 29.88 -103.90 -18.05
CA GLU A 250 31.34 -103.86 -18.03
C GLU A 250 31.94 -105.26 -17.86
N ARG A 251 31.39 -106.07 -16.95
CA ARG A 251 31.79 -107.48 -16.79
C ARG A 251 31.53 -108.30 -18.04
N GLU A 252 30.40 -108.09 -18.71
CA GLU A 252 30.10 -108.79 -19.97
C GLU A 252 30.99 -108.33 -21.13
N LYS A 253 31.35 -107.03 -21.19
CA LYS A 253 32.33 -106.53 -22.15
C LYS A 253 33.73 -107.11 -21.92
N GLN A 254 34.20 -107.14 -20.67
CA GLN A 254 35.51 -107.74 -20.33
C GLN A 254 35.59 -109.20 -20.78
N LYS A 255 34.56 -110.01 -20.52
CA LYS A 255 34.49 -111.39 -21.03
C LYS A 255 34.54 -111.47 -22.56
N ARG A 256 33.89 -110.53 -23.27
CA ARG A 256 33.92 -110.49 -24.74
C ARG A 256 35.30 -110.09 -25.26
N GLU A 257 35.93 -109.11 -24.64
CA GLU A 257 37.28 -108.66 -24.98
C GLU A 257 38.31 -109.77 -24.72
N GLU A 258 38.21 -110.49 -23.61
CA GLU A 258 39.03 -111.69 -23.33
C GLU A 258 38.86 -112.77 -24.41
N LEU A 259 37.62 -113.05 -24.84
CA LEU A 259 37.34 -114.01 -25.92
C LEU A 259 37.86 -113.52 -27.28
N GLU A 260 37.78 -112.23 -27.57
CA GLU A 260 38.30 -111.63 -28.80
C GLU A 260 39.84 -111.63 -28.83
N GLN A 261 40.49 -111.38 -27.70
CA GLN A 261 41.95 -111.48 -27.57
C GLN A 261 42.44 -112.90 -27.86
N ILE A 262 41.82 -113.92 -27.26
CA ILE A 262 42.15 -115.33 -27.53
C ILE A 262 41.96 -115.66 -29.03
N ARG A 263 40.95 -115.08 -29.68
CA ARG A 263 40.68 -115.27 -31.11
C ARG A 263 41.74 -114.59 -32.00
N GLN A 264 42.25 -113.43 -31.59
CA GLN A 264 43.29 -112.70 -32.29
C GLN A 264 44.66 -113.39 -32.17
N GLU A 265 44.97 -113.95 -31.00
CA GLU A 265 46.18 -114.76 -30.78
C GLU A 265 46.18 -116.00 -31.69
N LEU A 266 45.07 -116.75 -31.76
CA LEU A 266 44.91 -117.90 -32.66
C LEU A 266 45.08 -117.53 -34.14
N TYR A 267 44.54 -116.39 -34.57
CA TYR A 267 44.65 -115.94 -35.96
C TYR A 267 46.10 -115.59 -36.34
N LEU A 268 46.86 -114.97 -35.43
CA LEU A 268 48.28 -114.64 -35.68
C LEU A 268 49.13 -115.90 -35.77
N GLU A 269 48.87 -116.91 -34.93
CA GLU A 269 49.57 -118.19 -34.96
C GLU A 269 49.27 -118.99 -36.24
N GLU A 270 48.02 -118.97 -36.74
CA GLU A 270 47.68 -119.55 -38.04
C GLU A 270 48.39 -118.84 -39.20
N GLN A 271 48.52 -117.50 -39.15
CA GLN A 271 49.25 -116.76 -40.19
C GLN A 271 50.74 -117.10 -40.22
N GLU A 272 51.41 -117.22 -39.06
CA GLU A 272 52.83 -117.59 -39.00
C GLU A 272 53.08 -118.99 -39.58
N GLU A 273 52.20 -119.96 -39.33
CA GLU A 273 52.27 -121.29 -39.94
C GLU A 273 52.03 -121.28 -41.45
N THR A 274 51.21 -120.35 -41.96
CA THR A 274 51.03 -120.20 -43.42
C THR A 274 52.25 -119.59 -44.11
N GLU A 275 52.93 -118.63 -43.49
CA GLU A 275 54.15 -118.00 -44.03
C GLU A 275 55.30 -119.03 -44.11
N ARG A 276 55.49 -119.87 -43.09
CA ARG A 276 56.49 -120.97 -43.11
C ARG A 276 56.27 -121.95 -44.27
N LYS A 277 55.02 -122.22 -44.65
CA LYS A 277 54.68 -123.09 -45.80
C LYS A 277 54.92 -122.42 -47.15
N LYS A 278 54.77 -121.09 -47.25
CA LYS A 278 55.06 -120.34 -48.47
C LYS A 278 56.55 -120.30 -48.78
N GLU A 279 57.41 -120.11 -47.78
CA GLU A 279 58.87 -120.13 -47.96
C GLU A 279 59.37 -121.46 -48.54
N MET A 280 58.82 -122.59 -48.08
CA MET A 280 59.15 -123.92 -48.60
C MET A 280 58.71 -124.11 -50.07
N ALA A 281 57.55 -123.55 -50.45
CA ALA A 281 57.04 -123.61 -51.82
C ALA A 281 57.82 -122.71 -52.81
N GLU A 282 58.41 -121.61 -52.36
CA GLU A 282 59.23 -120.74 -53.21
C GLU A 282 60.59 -121.35 -53.57
N ILE A 283 61.19 -122.10 -52.63
CA ILE A 283 62.40 -122.88 -52.88
C ILE A 283 62.15 -123.96 -53.95
N GLU A 284 60.99 -124.61 -53.91
CA GLU A 284 60.60 -125.65 -54.88
C GLU A 284 60.33 -125.09 -56.29
N LYS A 285 59.74 -123.89 -56.38
CA LYS A 285 59.50 -123.20 -57.67
C LYS A 285 60.78 -122.77 -58.38
N ARG A 286 61.83 -122.37 -57.65
CA ARG A 286 63.14 -121.98 -58.24
C ARG A 286 63.86 -123.16 -58.91
N ILE A 287 63.62 -124.39 -58.46
CA ILE A 287 64.22 -125.60 -59.05
C ILE A 287 63.50 -126.00 -60.34
N LYS A 288 62.17 -125.89 -60.41
CA LYS A 288 61.38 -126.18 -61.63
C LYS A 288 61.64 -125.20 -62.78
N GLN A 289 61.78 -123.90 -62.49
CA GLN A 289 62.03 -122.87 -63.50
C GLN A 289 63.37 -123.01 -64.23
N ARG A 290 64.38 -123.66 -63.63
CA ARG A 290 65.65 -123.99 -64.31
C ARG A 290 65.55 -125.15 -65.30
N LEU A 291 64.57 -126.04 -65.15
CA LEU A 291 64.34 -127.18 -66.04
C LEU A 291 63.48 -126.79 -67.26
N ASP A 292 62.50 -125.90 -67.07
CA ASP A 292 61.59 -125.47 -68.15
C ASP A 292 62.27 -124.55 -69.19
N LEU A 293 63.21 -123.69 -68.78
CA LEU A 293 63.97 -122.81 -69.69
C LEU A 293 64.84 -123.56 -70.72
N ARG A 294 65.20 -124.82 -70.44
CA ARG A 294 65.97 -125.67 -71.35
C ARG A 294 65.09 -126.31 -72.43
N GLN A 295 63.82 -126.55 -72.16
CA GLN A 295 62.86 -127.13 -73.10
C GLN A 295 62.24 -126.09 -74.04
N THR A 296 62.04 -124.84 -73.58
CA THR A 296 61.43 -123.77 -74.40
C THR A 296 62.30 -123.23 -75.53
N TYR A 297 63.63 -123.45 -75.50
CA TYR A 297 64.52 -123.01 -76.58
C TYR A 297 64.45 -123.91 -77.83
N GLU A 298 64.09 -125.19 -77.66
CA GLU A 298 63.97 -126.17 -78.75
C GLU A 298 62.65 -126.02 -79.52
N GLU A 299 61.59 -125.48 -78.90
CA GLU A 299 60.27 -125.27 -79.52
C GLU A 299 60.11 -123.94 -80.29
N GLN A 300 60.88 -122.89 -79.95
CA GLN A 300 60.77 -121.57 -80.62
C GLN A 300 61.36 -121.52 -82.04
N PHE A 301 62.26 -122.43 -82.41
CA PHE A 301 62.86 -122.46 -83.75
C PHE A 301 61.87 -122.98 -84.83
N ALA A 302 60.86 -123.76 -84.42
CA ALA A 302 59.89 -124.37 -85.32
C ALA A 302 58.71 -123.45 -85.69
N LEU A 303 58.30 -122.52 -84.81
CA LEU A 303 57.14 -121.65 -85.02
C LEU A 303 57.43 -120.40 -85.87
N LYS A 304 58.69 -119.95 -85.95
CA LYS A 304 59.08 -118.72 -86.69
C LYS A 304 59.02 -118.85 -88.22
N LYS A 305 58.91 -120.07 -88.76
CA LYS A 305 58.95 -120.36 -90.21
C LYS A 305 57.58 -120.25 -90.90
N ILE A 306 56.47 -120.21 -90.15
CA ILE A 306 55.10 -120.30 -90.69
C ILE A 306 54.36 -118.94 -90.71
N LEU A 307 54.75 -117.97 -89.89
CA LEU A 307 54.01 -116.71 -89.69
C LEU A 307 54.33 -115.58 -90.71
N GLN A 308 55.41 -115.68 -91.49
CA GLN A 308 55.85 -114.59 -92.38
C GLN A 308 55.12 -114.49 -93.72
N GLN A 309 54.27 -115.47 -94.09
CA GLN A 309 53.60 -115.52 -95.39
C GLN A 309 52.15 -114.99 -95.39
N ALA A 310 51.49 -114.81 -94.23
CA ALA A 310 50.08 -114.41 -94.17
C ALA A 310 49.81 -112.91 -93.91
N MET A 311 50.75 -112.16 -93.33
CA MET A 311 50.51 -110.78 -92.85
C MET A 311 50.72 -109.66 -93.88
N ARG A 312 51.16 -109.97 -95.12
CA ARG A 312 51.46 -108.93 -96.14
C ARG A 312 50.28 -108.54 -97.04
N GLU A 313 49.15 -109.26 -97.00
CA GLU A 313 48.07 -109.09 -97.97
C GLU A 313 46.85 -108.28 -97.44
N GLU A 314 46.71 -108.05 -96.12
CA GLU A 314 45.50 -107.43 -95.55
C GLU A 314 45.63 -105.93 -95.16
N GLU A 315 46.83 -105.34 -95.09
CA GLU A 315 47.02 -103.98 -94.54
C GLU A 315 46.79 -102.79 -95.50
N GLU A 316 46.66 -102.98 -96.82
CA GLU A 316 46.64 -101.85 -97.78
C GLU A 316 45.25 -101.25 -98.08
N ALA A 317 44.13 -101.95 -97.80
CA ALA A 317 42.80 -101.54 -98.29
C ALA A 317 41.98 -100.63 -97.34
N PHE A 318 42.26 -100.58 -96.03
CA PHE A 318 41.35 -99.98 -95.03
C PHE A 318 41.63 -98.51 -94.66
N ARG A 319 42.80 -97.94 -95.01
CA ARG A 319 43.26 -96.63 -94.50
C ARG A 319 42.73 -95.38 -95.23
N GLN A 320 42.04 -95.48 -96.37
CA GLN A 320 41.70 -94.30 -97.20
C GLN A 320 40.24 -93.76 -97.08
N GLN A 321 39.30 -94.44 -96.41
CA GLN A 321 37.87 -94.04 -96.43
C GLN A 321 37.35 -93.30 -95.19
N MET A 322 38.07 -93.22 -94.06
CA MET A 322 37.50 -92.69 -92.81
C MET A 322 37.73 -91.18 -92.58
N LEU A 323 38.53 -90.50 -93.41
CA LEU A 323 38.85 -89.08 -93.27
C LEU A 323 37.82 -88.10 -93.89
N ALA A 324 36.78 -88.60 -94.57
CA ALA A 324 35.80 -87.76 -95.29
C ALA A 324 34.51 -87.42 -94.51
N LYS A 325 34.26 -88.05 -93.35
CA LYS A 325 32.99 -87.90 -92.59
C LYS A 325 32.96 -86.77 -91.55
N LEU A 326 34.04 -86.00 -91.41
CA LEU A 326 34.16 -84.92 -90.41
C LEU A 326 33.66 -83.54 -90.90
N ALA A 327 33.06 -83.44 -92.09
CA ALA A 327 32.84 -82.15 -92.76
C ALA A 327 31.37 -81.75 -93.04
N GLU A 328 30.34 -82.51 -92.64
CA GLU A 328 28.94 -82.14 -92.93
C GLU A 328 27.98 -82.02 -91.73
N ASP A 329 28.37 -82.39 -90.51
CA ASP A 329 27.50 -82.30 -89.32
C ASP A 329 27.71 -81.02 -88.48
N ASP A 330 28.05 -79.93 -89.19
CA ASP A 330 28.09 -78.55 -88.68
C ASP A 330 26.83 -77.75 -89.02
N ARG A 331 25.71 -78.39 -89.42
CA ARG A 331 24.54 -77.67 -89.97
C ARG A 331 23.33 -77.48 -89.05
N ILE A 332 23.24 -78.14 -87.89
CA ILE A 332 22.07 -77.96 -86.99
C ILE A 332 22.49 -77.96 -85.51
N GLU A 333 23.26 -76.92 -85.14
CA GLU A 333 22.98 -76.16 -83.93
C GLU A 333 21.58 -75.54 -84.05
N GLN A 334 20.52 -76.24 -83.68
CA GLN A 334 19.22 -75.66 -83.27
C GLN A 334 18.25 -76.76 -82.81
N MET A 335 17.57 -76.51 -81.68
CA MET A 335 16.54 -77.36 -81.05
C MET A 335 16.98 -78.59 -80.23
N ASN A 336 17.85 -78.45 -79.22
CA ASN A 336 17.69 -79.22 -77.95
C ASN A 336 18.58 -78.81 -76.75
N ALA A 337 19.30 -77.69 -76.80
CA ALA A 337 19.99 -77.13 -75.62
C ALA A 337 19.08 -76.27 -74.70
N GLN A 338 17.81 -76.08 -75.06
CA GLN A 338 16.88 -75.13 -74.42
C GLN A 338 15.98 -75.73 -73.31
N LYS A 339 16.03 -77.03 -73.00
CA LYS A 339 15.10 -77.67 -72.03
C LYS A 339 15.67 -78.07 -70.65
N GLN A 340 16.97 -77.93 -70.41
CA GLN A 340 17.54 -78.13 -69.06
C GLN A 340 18.19 -76.88 -68.44
N ARG A 341 18.57 -75.88 -69.26
CA ARG A 341 18.97 -74.55 -68.75
C ARG A 341 17.83 -73.77 -68.08
N MET A 342 16.56 -74.05 -68.42
CA MET A 342 15.41 -73.29 -67.88
C MET A 342 15.14 -73.53 -66.38
N LYS A 343 15.43 -74.72 -65.81
CA LYS A 343 15.12 -75.01 -64.39
C LYS A 343 16.20 -74.61 -63.38
N GLN A 344 17.43 -74.32 -63.81
CA GLN A 344 18.49 -73.79 -62.93
C GLN A 344 18.64 -72.27 -63.01
N LEU A 345 18.15 -71.62 -64.07
CA LEU A 345 18.17 -70.15 -64.23
C LEU A 345 17.09 -69.41 -63.46
N GLU A 346 15.97 -70.03 -63.09
CA GLU A 346 14.92 -69.37 -62.28
C GLU A 346 15.32 -69.21 -60.81
N HIS A 347 16.01 -70.20 -60.21
CA HIS A 347 16.45 -70.10 -58.81
C HIS A 347 17.68 -69.21 -58.59
N ARG A 348 18.57 -69.07 -59.59
CA ARG A 348 19.72 -68.14 -59.49
C ARG A 348 19.31 -66.67 -59.75
N ARG A 349 18.37 -66.43 -60.68
CA ARG A 349 17.86 -65.09 -60.99
C ARG A 349 16.94 -64.48 -59.93
N ALA A 350 16.24 -65.27 -59.10
CA ALA A 350 15.38 -64.73 -58.04
C ALA A 350 16.16 -64.17 -56.84
N VAL A 351 17.38 -64.67 -56.57
CA VAL A 351 18.24 -64.22 -55.47
C VAL A 351 19.18 -63.09 -55.92
N GLU A 352 19.68 -63.11 -57.16
CA GLU A 352 20.50 -62.01 -57.71
C GLU A 352 19.69 -60.74 -58.00
N LYS A 353 18.42 -60.82 -58.44
CA LYS A 353 17.56 -59.63 -58.64
C LYS A 353 17.29 -58.85 -57.34
N LEU A 354 17.11 -59.51 -56.20
CA LEU A 354 16.90 -58.82 -54.92
C LEU A 354 18.16 -58.11 -54.39
N ILE A 355 19.35 -58.55 -54.80
CA ILE A 355 20.63 -57.94 -54.42
C ILE A 355 21.02 -56.84 -55.43
N GLU A 356 20.79 -57.05 -56.73
CA GLU A 356 21.03 -56.03 -57.77
C GLU A 356 20.02 -54.88 -57.72
N ASP A 357 18.74 -55.11 -57.38
CA ASP A 357 17.75 -54.03 -57.24
C ASP A 357 18.03 -53.16 -56.01
N ARG A 358 18.54 -53.74 -54.91
CA ARG A 358 18.99 -52.99 -53.72
C ARG A 358 20.29 -52.22 -53.97
N HIS A 359 21.20 -52.76 -54.79
CA HIS A 359 22.46 -52.08 -55.15
C HIS A 359 22.24 -51.00 -56.23
N LYS A 360 21.34 -51.21 -57.20
CA LYS A 360 20.94 -50.20 -58.19
C LYS A 360 20.11 -49.06 -57.59
N GLN A 361 19.24 -49.34 -56.62
CA GLN A 361 18.56 -48.27 -55.85
C GLN A 361 19.54 -47.47 -55.01
N PHE A 362 20.51 -48.12 -54.35
CA PHE A 362 21.53 -47.42 -53.56
C PHE A 362 22.50 -46.58 -54.43
N ILE A 363 22.89 -47.06 -55.61
CA ILE A 363 23.74 -46.31 -56.56
C ILE A 363 22.94 -45.20 -57.25
N ALA A 364 21.69 -45.44 -57.67
CA ALA A 364 20.84 -44.43 -58.30
C ALA A 364 20.39 -43.33 -57.31
N ASP A 365 20.15 -43.64 -56.04
CA ASP A 365 19.87 -42.65 -55.00
C ASP A 365 21.14 -41.87 -54.62
N LYS A 366 22.32 -42.50 -54.61
CA LYS A 366 23.61 -41.79 -54.44
C LYS A 366 23.98 -40.88 -55.61
N GLU A 367 23.70 -41.30 -56.84
CA GLU A 367 23.95 -40.51 -58.05
C GLU A 367 22.92 -39.38 -58.18
N ARG A 368 21.65 -39.59 -57.84
CA ARG A 368 20.64 -38.51 -57.74
C ARG A 368 20.96 -37.53 -56.62
N GLU A 369 21.43 -37.99 -55.46
CA GLU A 369 21.84 -37.11 -54.37
C GLU A 369 23.11 -36.31 -54.73
N LEU A 370 24.04 -36.88 -55.51
CA LEU A 370 25.21 -36.18 -56.05
C LEU A 370 24.84 -35.19 -57.17
N GLU A 371 23.92 -35.55 -58.07
CA GLU A 371 23.43 -34.67 -59.13
C GLU A 371 22.57 -33.52 -58.57
N GLU A 372 21.73 -33.78 -57.57
CA GLU A 372 20.97 -32.75 -56.84
C GLU A 372 21.91 -31.83 -56.06
N ARG A 373 22.95 -32.36 -55.40
CA ARG A 373 23.99 -31.53 -54.77
C ARG A 373 24.78 -30.71 -55.78
N GLN A 374 25.12 -31.25 -56.95
CA GLN A 374 25.81 -30.49 -58.01
C GLN A 374 24.90 -29.45 -58.68
N LEU A 375 23.61 -29.72 -58.83
CA LEU A 375 22.61 -28.75 -59.31
C LEU A 375 22.33 -27.67 -58.28
N GLU A 376 22.28 -28.01 -56.99
CA GLU A 376 22.17 -27.06 -55.88
C GLU A 376 23.43 -26.23 -55.73
N GLU A 377 24.62 -26.82 -55.86
CA GLU A 377 25.89 -26.08 -55.88
C GLU A 377 25.95 -25.13 -57.06
N ARG A 378 25.58 -25.56 -58.28
CA ARG A 378 25.51 -24.67 -59.46
C ARG A 378 24.43 -23.59 -59.31
N ARG A 379 23.28 -23.91 -58.70
CA ARG A 379 22.23 -22.92 -58.39
C ARG A 379 22.70 -21.94 -57.32
N GLN A 380 23.41 -22.40 -56.30
CA GLN A 380 24.01 -21.55 -55.26
C GLN A 380 25.16 -20.72 -55.80
N GLU A 381 25.98 -21.23 -56.72
CA GLU A 381 27.02 -20.46 -57.44
C GLU A 381 26.40 -19.39 -58.33
N ASN A 382 25.34 -19.71 -59.07
CA ASN A 382 24.60 -18.72 -59.86
C ASN A 382 23.93 -17.67 -58.97
N ILE A 383 23.34 -18.06 -57.83
CA ILE A 383 22.77 -17.11 -56.85
C ILE A 383 23.89 -16.27 -56.22
N ARG A 384 25.04 -16.84 -55.86
CA ARG A 384 26.19 -16.10 -55.33
C ARG A 384 26.75 -15.12 -56.35
N ALA A 385 26.83 -15.49 -57.62
CA ALA A 385 27.24 -14.62 -58.71
C ALA A 385 26.26 -13.44 -58.88
N ILE A 386 24.95 -13.71 -58.92
CA ILE A 386 23.91 -12.67 -59.02
C ILE A 386 23.92 -11.77 -57.78
N VAL A 387 24.10 -12.33 -56.58
CA VAL A 387 24.19 -11.57 -55.33
C VAL A 387 25.47 -10.72 -55.29
N GLU A 388 26.60 -11.20 -55.81
CA GLU A 388 27.82 -10.39 -55.94
C GLU A 388 27.69 -9.28 -56.99
N GLU A 389 27.00 -9.54 -58.11
CA GLU A 389 26.69 -8.54 -59.13
C GLU A 389 25.75 -7.45 -58.59
N GLU A 390 24.66 -7.82 -57.92
CA GLU A 390 23.74 -6.89 -57.27
C GLU A 390 24.40 -6.18 -56.07
N ARG A 391 25.26 -6.86 -55.30
CA ARG A 391 26.10 -6.23 -54.26
C ARG A 391 27.02 -5.17 -54.86
N ARG A 392 27.66 -5.43 -56.01
CA ARG A 392 28.52 -4.45 -56.69
C ARG A 392 27.72 -3.28 -57.29
N LYS A 393 26.51 -3.51 -57.80
CA LYS A 393 25.59 -2.43 -58.22
C LYS A 393 25.16 -1.56 -57.03
N LEU A 394 24.68 -2.17 -55.94
CA LEU A 394 24.28 -1.45 -54.72
C LEU A 394 25.45 -0.64 -54.14
N LEU A 395 26.66 -1.19 -54.16
CA LEU A 395 27.86 -0.46 -53.76
C LEU A 395 28.15 0.72 -54.72
N LYS A 396 28.06 0.56 -56.04
CA LYS A 396 28.26 1.69 -56.97
C LYS A 396 27.21 2.80 -56.82
N GLU A 397 25.96 2.44 -56.57
CA GLU A 397 24.83 3.39 -56.47
C GLU A 397 24.77 4.13 -55.14
N HIS A 398 25.12 3.46 -54.04
CA HIS A 398 24.97 3.99 -52.69
C HIS A 398 26.28 4.32 -51.99
N ALA A 399 27.42 3.72 -52.35
CA ALA A 399 28.67 3.97 -51.63
C ALA A 399 29.14 5.42 -51.82
N SER A 400 29.06 5.98 -53.03
CA SER A 400 29.40 7.39 -53.30
C SER A 400 28.53 8.38 -52.50
N LYS A 401 27.29 8.03 -52.17
CA LYS A 401 26.36 8.84 -51.37
C LYS A 401 26.49 8.64 -49.85
N LEU A 402 27.16 7.56 -49.40
CA LEU A 402 27.32 7.16 -47.99
C LEU A 402 28.78 7.16 -47.52
N LEU A 403 29.63 7.95 -48.17
CA LEU A 403 31.03 8.13 -47.83
C LEU A 403 31.17 8.64 -46.38
N GLY A 404 31.76 7.82 -45.49
CA GLY A 404 32.04 8.17 -44.08
C GLY A 404 31.09 7.56 -43.03
N TYR A 405 29.96 6.98 -43.41
CA TYR A 405 28.96 6.38 -42.51
C TYR A 405 28.71 4.87 -42.74
N LEU A 406 29.59 4.19 -43.49
CA LEU A 406 29.48 2.75 -43.72
C LEU A 406 30.00 1.91 -42.53
N PRO A 407 29.23 0.92 -42.04
CA PRO A 407 29.69 -0.05 -41.04
C PRO A 407 30.91 -0.88 -41.49
N ARG A 408 31.75 -1.26 -40.52
CA ARG A 408 32.96 -2.07 -40.75
C ARG A 408 32.56 -3.49 -41.21
N GLY A 409 33.07 -3.95 -42.35
CA GLY A 409 32.84 -5.30 -42.89
C GLY A 409 32.06 -5.40 -44.22
N ILE A 410 31.61 -4.27 -44.78
CA ILE A 410 30.86 -4.24 -46.06
C ILE A 410 31.78 -4.36 -47.29
N ILE A 411 33.03 -3.90 -47.16
CA ILE A 411 34.08 -4.01 -48.18
C ILE A 411 34.88 -5.28 -47.87
N LYS A 412 34.90 -6.25 -48.80
CA LYS A 412 35.52 -7.56 -48.58
C LYS A 412 36.95 -7.62 -49.10
N ASP A 413 37.19 -7.18 -50.34
CA ASP A 413 38.50 -7.30 -51.00
C ASP A 413 39.03 -5.95 -51.54
N LYS A 414 40.34 -5.91 -51.85
CA LYS A 414 41.01 -4.71 -52.42
C LYS A 414 40.39 -4.26 -53.75
N ASP A 415 39.77 -5.18 -54.49
CA ASP A 415 39.10 -4.90 -55.77
C ASP A 415 37.79 -4.10 -55.59
N ASP A 416 37.08 -4.27 -54.46
CA ASP A 416 35.88 -3.49 -54.13
C ASP A 416 36.24 -2.02 -53.85
N VAL A 417 37.43 -1.77 -53.29
CA VAL A 417 37.95 -0.40 -53.04
C VAL A 417 38.40 0.27 -54.34
N ASN A 418 38.93 -0.51 -55.30
CA ASN A 418 39.37 0.00 -56.60
C ASN A 418 38.18 0.35 -57.53
N MET A 419 37.03 -0.33 -57.41
CA MET A 419 35.84 -0.06 -58.22
C MET A 419 35.07 1.22 -57.83
N LEU A 420 35.29 1.78 -56.63
CA LEU A 420 34.49 2.88 -56.06
C LEU A 420 35.10 4.28 -56.26
N GLY A 421 36.16 4.40 -57.07
CA GLY A 421 36.79 5.67 -57.45
C GLY A 421 37.85 6.18 -56.46
N GLU A 422 38.70 7.11 -56.91
CA GLU A 422 39.85 7.64 -56.16
C GLU A 422 39.45 8.36 -54.84
N GLU A 423 38.22 8.86 -54.77
CA GLU A 423 37.68 9.58 -53.59
C GLU A 423 37.47 8.66 -52.37
N PHE A 424 37.15 7.37 -52.59
CA PHE A 424 37.03 6.36 -51.52
C PHE A 424 38.39 5.92 -50.98
N GLN A 425 39.39 5.83 -51.85
CA GLN A 425 40.76 5.44 -51.47
C GLN A 425 41.40 6.48 -50.54
N LEU A 426 41.11 7.77 -50.74
CA LEU A 426 41.62 8.88 -49.91
C LEU A 426 40.94 8.96 -48.53
N ALA A 427 39.64 8.71 -48.45
CA ALA A 427 38.87 8.75 -47.20
C ALA A 427 39.22 7.58 -46.25
N TYR A 428 39.46 6.38 -46.80
CA TYR A 428 39.81 5.20 -46.00
C TYR A 428 41.31 5.01 -45.76
N ARG A 429 42.22 5.61 -46.56
CA ARG A 429 43.66 5.69 -46.21
C ARG A 429 43.92 6.57 -44.98
N LYS A 430 43.13 7.63 -44.77
CA LYS A 430 43.34 8.60 -43.66
C LYS A 430 42.90 8.10 -42.27
N ARG A 431 42.19 6.97 -42.16
CA ARG A 431 41.67 6.45 -40.88
C ARG A 431 42.40 5.22 -40.32
N THR A 432 43.36 4.64 -41.05
CA THR A 432 44.23 3.56 -40.54
C THR A 432 45.58 4.08 -40.01
N GLY A 433 45.57 5.31 -39.49
CA GLY A 433 46.67 5.94 -38.77
C GLY A 433 46.18 6.46 -37.42
N ASN A 434 45.54 5.62 -36.62
CA ASN A 434 45.42 5.73 -35.16
C ASN A 434 44.53 4.60 -34.61
N ALA A 435 45.18 3.57 -34.05
CA ALA A 435 44.80 2.80 -32.87
C ALA A 435 45.52 1.44 -32.90
N PHE A 436 46.77 1.46 -32.44
CA PHE A 436 47.28 0.37 -31.61
C PHE A 436 46.64 0.50 -30.21
N SER A 437 46.68 -0.60 -29.45
CA SER A 437 46.55 -0.77 -27.99
C SER A 437 45.21 -1.26 -27.40
N GLU A 438 45.30 -2.51 -26.95
CA GLU A 438 44.83 -3.10 -25.67
C GLU A 438 43.35 -3.52 -25.48
N GLU A 439 43.29 -4.79 -25.00
CA GLU A 439 42.18 -5.60 -24.46
C GLU A 439 41.11 -6.19 -25.40
#